data_AF-A0A352SLH4-F1
#
_entry.id   AF-A0A352SLH4-F1
#
_cell.length_a   1.000
_cell.length_b   1.000
_cell.length_c   1.000
_cell.angle_alpha   90.00
_cell.angle_beta   90.00
_cell.angle_gamma   90.00
#
_symmetry.space_group_name_H-M   'P 1'
#
loop_
_entity.id
_entity.type
_entity.pdbx_description
1 polymer ?
#
loop_
_entity_poly.entity_id
_entity_poly.type
_entity_poly.pdbx_seq_one_letter_code
_entity_poly.pdbx_strand_id
1 'polypeptide(L)'
;MYKGSKTHCGQFSSFVLSRDTVSWETVTTSIMLKQLHISNFALIDELEIEFGRGFTVLTGQTGAGKSIIIGALHMILGERADTDMIRHGENKAVVEAWVDISGHEAIQRFLKAEELEATDNTLILRREIRSSGSRAFINDSPVTVGQMRHIGNQLVDLHGQHDHQLLLHEEEQRGLLDQLGDVPVARQGYQEAYQEAQRAYHEYTQAIKLKDSANQRLQLIQFQHKELTDAALYAEEEEELRAEMNRLDKFEDLQLKAGQIVGIGQDEGSGVLDQLRKLKQILRELNDLDPQFETYLEECTSAQVSLQDLFDFAEQYVDTLEFNPSRLEACRQRFATLQRLEKKYTLPLAELIEYRDKIGEEIASFSSSEERIERLEDAFERAKVALGEKALALHAARVLEGEKTARAIEQTLHAVGIPDGELEVECSWLTQDGFEIKTASLS
;
A
#
# COMPACT_ATOMS: atom_id res chain seq x y z
N MET A 1 22.78 84.08 32.26
CA MET A 1 22.39 84.86 33.45
C MET A 1 21.00 85.43 33.24
N TYR A 2 20.21 85.55 34.32
CA TYR A 2 18.82 86.06 34.45
C TYR A 2 17.72 85.09 33.99
N LYS A 3 16.99 84.37 34.88
CA LYS A 3 15.98 84.77 35.92
C LYS A 3 14.90 85.67 35.31
N GLY A 4 13.71 85.15 34.98
CA GLY A 4 12.53 84.93 35.86
C GLY A 4 11.50 86.04 35.57
N SER A 5 10.18 85.88 35.45
CA SER A 5 9.26 84.97 36.13
C SER A 5 7.82 85.10 35.58
N LYS A 6 7.00 84.06 35.86
CA LYS A 6 5.52 83.98 36.01
C LYS A 6 4.60 84.09 34.79
N THR A 7 3.90 82.97 34.52
CA THR A 7 2.42 82.94 34.49
C THR A 7 1.85 81.54 34.76
N HIS A 8 0.87 81.55 35.66
CA HIS A 8 -0.19 80.60 36.04
C HIS A 8 -0.28 79.14 35.52
N CYS A 9 -0.38 78.27 36.53
CA CYS A 9 -1.27 77.11 36.68
C CYS A 9 -2.40 76.99 35.63
N GLY A 10 -2.29 75.97 34.79
CA GLY A 10 -3.34 75.42 33.95
C GLY A 10 -3.33 73.90 34.11
N GLN A 11 -4.49 73.33 34.36
CA GLN A 11 -4.78 71.94 34.68
C GLN A 11 -4.00 70.92 33.84
N PHE A 12 -3.18 70.08 34.48
CA PHE A 12 -2.88 68.76 33.93
C PHE A 12 -4.12 67.89 34.19
N SER A 13 -4.83 67.57 33.13
CA SER A 13 -5.87 66.54 33.16
C SER A 13 -5.24 65.25 33.68
N SER A 14 -5.80 64.74 34.76
CA SER A 14 -5.59 63.38 35.21
C SER A 14 -5.94 62.43 34.06
N PHE A 15 -4.94 61.82 33.42
CA PHE A 15 -5.15 60.58 32.70
C PHE A 15 -5.31 59.48 33.75
N VAL A 16 -6.51 59.38 34.29
CA VAL A 16 -6.98 58.13 34.89
C VAL A 16 -7.24 57.21 33.70
N LEU A 17 -6.38 56.23 33.48
CA LEU A 17 -6.78 55.05 32.73
C LEU A 17 -7.91 54.41 33.56
N SER A 18 -9.16 54.68 33.18
CA SER A 18 -10.31 54.04 33.81
C SER A 18 -10.20 52.55 33.57
N ARG A 19 -10.24 51.78 34.66
CA ARG A 19 -10.12 50.32 34.72
C ARG A 19 -11.21 49.55 33.95
N ASP A 20 -12.16 50.24 33.33
CA ASP A 20 -13.48 49.67 33.01
C ASP A 20 -13.70 49.29 31.54
N THR A 21 -12.67 49.35 30.67
CA THR A 21 -12.82 49.01 29.23
C THR A 21 -12.12 47.73 28.78
N VAL A 22 -11.53 46.96 29.70
CA VAL A 22 -11.10 45.59 29.37
C VAL A 22 -11.71 44.64 30.39
N SER A 23 -12.78 43.95 30.00
CA SER A 23 -13.33 42.85 30.79
C SER A 23 -12.45 41.61 30.59
N TRP A 24 -11.47 41.44 31.48
CA TRP A 24 -10.63 40.24 31.54
C TRP A 24 -11.40 38.98 31.99
N GLU A 25 -12.70 39.10 32.28
CA GLU A 25 -13.57 38.04 32.77
C GLU A 25 -13.93 36.97 31.72
N THR A 26 -13.70 37.25 30.44
CA THR A 26 -14.10 36.35 29.33
C THR A 26 -13.01 35.43 28.80
N VAL A 27 -11.81 35.39 29.41
CA VAL A 27 -10.80 34.37 29.07
C VAL A 27 -11.09 33.10 29.89
N THR A 28 -11.88 32.19 29.33
CA THR A 28 -12.35 30.95 29.98
C THR A 28 -11.29 29.85 30.14
N THR A 29 -10.03 30.13 29.82
CA THR A 29 -8.89 29.23 30.02
C THR A 29 -7.82 29.96 30.81
N SER A 30 -7.84 29.83 32.15
CA SER A 30 -6.84 30.47 32.99
C SER A 30 -5.72 29.48 33.34
N ILE A 31 -4.82 29.23 32.39
CA ILE A 31 -3.48 28.82 32.80
C ILE A 31 -2.91 29.99 33.60
N MET A 32 -2.46 29.73 34.83
CA MET A 32 -1.97 30.79 35.70
C MET A 32 -0.89 30.28 36.63
N LEU A 33 0.30 30.87 36.57
CA LEU A 33 1.30 30.73 37.62
C LEU A 33 0.74 31.33 38.91
N LYS A 34 0.56 30.51 39.96
CA LYS A 34 0.05 30.93 41.28
C LYS A 34 1.19 31.30 42.22
N GLN A 35 2.27 30.53 42.20
CA GLN A 35 3.35 30.66 43.15
C GLN A 35 4.67 30.23 42.52
N LEU A 36 5.75 30.94 42.87
CA LEU A 36 7.12 30.59 42.52
C LEU A 36 7.95 30.60 43.80
N HIS A 37 8.56 29.46 44.10
CA HIS A 37 9.50 29.30 45.19
C HIS A 37 10.90 29.06 44.62
N ILE A 38 11.88 29.81 45.11
CA ILE A 38 13.27 29.77 44.68
C ILE A 38 14.14 29.64 45.94
N SER A 39 15.00 28.63 45.97
CA SER A 39 15.96 28.43 47.06
C SER A 39 17.37 28.22 46.51
N ASN A 40 18.33 28.92 47.11
CA ASN A 40 19.77 28.84 46.84
C ASN A 40 20.15 29.01 45.36
N PHE A 41 19.46 29.89 44.65
CA PHE A 41 19.63 30.13 43.22
C PHE A 41 20.27 31.51 42.97
N ALA A 42 21.44 31.53 42.34
CA ALA A 42 22.27 32.70 42.12
C ALA A 42 22.49 33.53 43.41
N LEU A 43 21.90 34.73 43.49
CA LEU A 43 22.00 35.62 44.65
C LEU A 43 20.83 35.50 45.65
N ILE A 44 19.89 34.59 45.43
CA ILE A 44 18.74 34.34 46.30
C ILE A 44 19.06 33.18 47.26
N ASP A 45 18.84 33.35 48.57
CA ASP A 45 18.83 32.24 49.53
C ASP A 45 17.47 31.55 49.55
N GLU A 46 16.39 32.32 49.69
CA GLU A 46 15.01 31.87 49.67
C GLU A 46 14.11 33.03 49.18
N LEU A 47 13.22 32.74 48.24
CA LEU A 47 12.25 33.68 47.71
C LEU A 47 10.96 32.94 47.39
N GLU A 48 9.86 33.48 47.89
CA GLU A 48 8.52 32.99 47.63
C GLU A 48 7.69 34.15 47.06
N ILE A 49 7.13 33.96 45.87
CA ILE A 49 6.29 34.94 45.19
C ILE A 49 4.94 34.32 44.91
N GLU A 50 3.88 34.95 45.39
CA GLU A 50 2.51 34.65 44.99
C GLU A 50 2.08 35.61 43.86
N PHE A 51 1.46 35.05 42.82
CA PHE A 51 1.00 35.78 41.65
C PHE A 51 -0.52 35.87 41.63
N GLY A 52 -1.03 37.04 41.26
CA GLY A 52 -2.45 37.30 41.03
C GLY A 52 -2.82 37.22 39.54
N ARG A 53 -4.11 37.08 39.25
CA ARG A 53 -4.62 37.10 37.87
C ARG A 53 -4.37 38.46 37.21
N GLY A 54 -4.10 38.43 35.91
CA GLY A 54 -3.97 39.63 35.09
C GLY A 54 -2.54 40.16 35.04
N PHE A 55 -2.38 41.48 35.15
CA PHE A 55 -1.11 42.15 34.89
C PHE A 55 -0.28 42.34 36.16
N THR A 56 0.87 41.67 36.23
CA THR A 56 1.83 41.80 37.35
C THR A 56 3.07 42.57 36.90
N VAL A 57 3.44 43.63 37.64
CA VAL A 57 4.64 44.43 37.37
C VAL A 57 5.68 44.18 38.46
N LEU A 58 6.84 43.67 38.08
CA LEU A 58 8.00 43.53 38.96
C LEU A 58 8.91 44.75 38.82
N THR A 59 9.12 45.49 39.92
CA THR A 59 10.00 46.67 39.98
C THR A 59 11.10 46.47 41.03
N GLY A 60 12.26 47.10 40.86
CA GLY A 60 13.36 47.02 41.84
C GLY A 60 14.46 48.06 41.61
N GLN A 61 15.41 48.14 42.55
CA GLN A 61 16.52 49.10 42.52
C GLN A 61 17.62 48.72 41.50
N THR A 62 17.80 47.43 41.22
CA THR A 62 18.73 46.91 40.21
C THR A 62 18.04 45.87 39.31
N GLY A 63 18.51 45.73 38.07
CA GLY A 63 17.96 44.73 37.12
C GLY A 63 18.26 43.28 37.47
N ALA A 64 19.20 43.03 38.40
CA ALA A 64 19.65 41.68 38.74
C ALA A 64 18.54 40.80 39.35
N GLY A 65 17.69 41.34 40.23
CA GLY A 65 16.61 40.56 40.86
C GLY A 65 15.56 40.08 39.86
N LYS A 66 15.19 40.94 38.90
CA LYS A 66 14.29 40.57 37.80
C LYS A 66 14.90 39.47 36.93
N SER A 67 16.17 39.63 36.54
CA SER A 67 16.86 38.63 35.71
C SER A 67 16.98 37.27 36.41
N ILE A 68 17.16 37.24 37.73
CA ILE A 68 17.24 35.98 38.49
C ILE A 68 15.87 35.29 38.53
N ILE A 69 14.77 36.02 38.74
CA ILE A 69 13.41 35.44 38.70
C ILE A 69 13.09 34.89 37.31
N ILE A 70 13.42 35.63 36.26
CA ILE A 70 13.24 35.17 34.87
C ILE A 70 14.11 33.93 34.59
N GLY A 71 15.37 33.92 35.04
CA GLY A 71 16.26 32.76 34.92
C GLY A 71 15.74 31.51 35.65
N ALA A 72 15.11 31.69 36.82
CA ALA A 72 14.45 30.61 37.54
C ALA A 72 13.24 30.04 36.78
N LEU A 73 12.46 30.90 36.12
CA LEU A 73 11.37 30.48 35.24
C LEU A 73 11.89 29.75 33.99
N HIS A 74 12.89 30.25 33.29
CA HIS A 74 13.51 29.52 32.16
C HIS A 74 13.99 28.13 32.60
N MET A 75 14.59 28.05 33.78
CA MET A 75 14.98 26.76 34.36
C MET A 75 13.78 25.84 34.59
N ILE A 76 12.67 26.30 35.17
CA ILE A 76 11.51 25.43 35.43
C ILE A 76 10.76 25.03 34.14
N LEU A 77 10.94 25.77 33.05
CA LEU A 77 10.43 25.46 31.71
C LEU A 77 11.32 24.49 30.91
N GLY A 78 12.35 23.90 31.53
CA GLY A 78 13.14 22.84 30.92
C GLY A 78 14.31 23.32 30.06
N GLU A 79 14.78 24.56 30.24
CA GLU A 79 16.03 25.04 29.61
C GLU A 79 17.28 24.39 30.20
N ARG A 80 18.48 24.72 29.73
CA ARG A 80 19.71 24.16 30.30
C ARG A 80 19.98 24.77 31.68
N ALA A 81 20.11 23.91 32.68
CA ALA A 81 20.51 24.29 34.03
C ALA A 81 22.04 24.26 34.14
N ASP A 82 22.66 25.39 34.50
CA ASP A 82 24.09 25.47 34.78
C ASP A 82 24.36 25.35 36.29
N THR A 83 25.44 24.67 36.66
CA THR A 83 25.86 24.55 38.06
C THR A 83 26.29 25.88 38.67
N ASP A 84 26.67 26.85 37.82
CA ASP A 84 27.00 28.22 38.24
C ASP A 84 25.80 28.98 38.81
N MET A 85 24.58 28.47 38.61
CA MET A 85 23.36 29.01 39.21
C MET A 85 23.17 28.59 40.67
N ILE A 86 24.00 27.68 41.21
CA ILE A 86 23.97 27.34 42.64
C ILE A 86 24.63 28.48 43.42
N ARG A 87 23.94 29.01 44.43
CA ARG A 87 24.46 30.06 45.31
C ARG A 87 25.80 29.65 45.93
N HIS A 88 26.75 30.58 46.00
CA HIS A 88 28.06 30.33 46.61
C HIS A 88 27.94 29.82 48.06
N GLY A 89 28.58 28.69 48.34
CA GLY A 89 28.55 28.02 49.66
C GLY A 89 27.49 26.93 49.78
N GLU A 90 26.59 26.81 48.80
CA GLU A 90 25.51 25.82 48.81
C GLU A 90 25.79 24.64 47.89
N ASN A 91 25.14 23.50 48.19
CA ASN A 91 25.32 22.25 47.43
C ASN A 91 24.13 21.93 46.50
N LYS A 92 23.05 22.71 46.58
CA LYS A 92 21.79 22.47 45.86
C LYS A 92 21.06 23.80 45.64
N ALA A 93 20.53 24.00 44.43
CA ALA A 93 19.51 25.00 44.13
C ALA A 93 18.18 24.33 43.81
N VAL A 94 17.06 24.95 44.18
CA VAL A 94 15.69 24.46 43.93
C VAL A 94 14.83 25.59 43.39
N VAL A 95 14.08 25.32 42.33
CA VAL A 95 12.99 26.18 41.89
C VAL A 95 11.74 25.35 41.74
N GLU A 96 10.63 25.85 42.25
CA GLU A 96 9.32 25.23 42.28
C GLU A 96 8.25 26.22 41.83
N ALA A 97 7.31 25.78 40.99
CA ALA A 97 6.23 26.60 40.48
C ALA A 97 4.91 25.84 40.56
N TRP A 98 3.88 26.52 41.07
CA TRP A 98 2.51 26.04 41.12
C TRP A 98 1.72 26.74 40.03
N VAL A 99 1.15 25.96 39.12
CA VAL A 99 0.42 26.47 37.96
C VAL A 99 -1.00 25.93 37.98
N ASP A 100 -1.98 26.82 37.92
CA ASP A 100 -3.36 26.44 37.61
C ASP A 100 -3.42 25.95 36.17
N ILE A 101 -3.94 24.74 35.95
CA ILE A 101 -4.17 24.17 34.63
C ILE A 101 -5.65 23.92 34.36
N SER A 102 -6.53 24.59 35.11
CA SER A 102 -7.99 24.49 34.94
C SER A 102 -8.40 24.84 33.51
N GLY A 103 -9.05 23.88 32.84
CA GLY A 103 -9.57 24.06 31.48
C GLY A 103 -8.58 23.77 30.34
N HIS A 104 -7.36 23.31 30.64
CA HIS A 104 -6.36 23.01 29.59
C HIS A 104 -6.29 21.51 29.25
N GLU A 105 -7.15 21.06 28.34
CA GLU A 105 -7.28 19.63 27.96
C GLU A 105 -5.99 19.00 27.41
N ALA A 106 -5.16 19.74 26.70
CA ALA A 106 -3.92 19.21 26.12
C ALA A 106 -2.93 18.77 27.20
N ILE A 107 -2.81 19.55 28.29
CA ILE A 107 -1.95 19.22 29.43
C ILE A 107 -2.55 18.04 30.20
N GLN A 108 -3.87 18.02 30.41
CA GLN A 108 -4.52 16.86 31.04
C GLN A 108 -4.32 15.56 30.26
N ARG A 109 -4.38 15.62 28.92
CA ARG A 109 -4.07 14.48 28.04
C ARG A 109 -2.61 14.02 28.16
N PHE A 110 -1.67 14.97 28.20
CA PHE A 110 -0.25 14.67 28.38
C PHE A 110 0.01 13.97 29.72
N LEU A 111 -0.50 14.53 30.82
CA LEU A 111 -0.37 13.95 32.16
C LEU A 111 -0.90 12.52 32.19
N LYS A 112 -2.05 12.26 31.56
CA LYS A 112 -2.65 10.92 31.50
C LYS A 112 -1.84 9.94 30.66
N ALA A 113 -1.22 10.39 29.57
CA ALA A 113 -0.37 9.57 28.71
C ALA A 113 0.96 9.20 29.40
N GLU A 114 1.50 10.10 30.22
CA GLU A 114 2.75 9.91 30.96
C GLU A 114 2.55 9.34 32.37
N GLU A 115 1.33 8.91 32.71
CA GLU A 115 0.94 8.37 34.02
C GLU A 115 1.24 9.32 35.20
N LEU A 116 1.12 10.63 34.97
CA LEU A 116 1.29 11.69 35.96
C LEU A 116 -0.07 12.14 36.51
N GLU A 117 -0.18 12.26 37.83
CA GLU A 117 -1.40 12.76 38.49
C GLU A 117 -1.27 14.24 38.80
N ALA A 118 -2.36 15.01 38.65
CA ALA A 118 -2.45 16.38 39.15
C ALA A 118 -3.55 16.51 40.21
N THR A 119 -3.25 17.25 41.28
CA THR A 119 -4.17 17.47 42.40
C THR A 119 -4.90 18.78 42.18
N ASP A 120 -6.24 18.75 42.21
CA ASP A 120 -7.09 19.95 42.15
C ASP A 120 -6.75 20.92 40.98
N ASN A 121 -6.49 20.37 39.79
CA ASN A 121 -6.06 21.13 38.59
C ASN A 121 -4.83 22.03 38.83
N THR A 122 -3.98 21.68 39.80
CA THR A 122 -2.73 22.38 40.07
C THR A 122 -1.57 21.50 39.67
N LEU A 123 -0.68 22.06 38.86
CA LEU A 123 0.56 21.44 38.44
C LEU A 123 1.72 22.03 39.23
N ILE A 124 2.48 21.16 39.89
CA ILE A 124 3.69 21.52 40.62
C ILE A 124 4.89 21.08 39.78
N LEU A 125 5.58 22.06 39.19
CA LEU A 125 6.85 21.84 38.53
C LEU A 125 7.96 22.07 39.55
N ARG A 126 8.95 21.18 39.59
CA ARG A 126 10.12 21.34 40.48
C ARG A 126 11.39 20.96 39.78
N ARG A 127 12.39 21.82 39.83
CA ARG A 127 13.72 21.55 39.31
C ARG A 127 14.79 21.77 40.35
N GLU A 128 15.64 20.75 40.50
CA GLU A 128 16.78 20.76 41.42
C GLU A 128 18.08 20.74 40.62
N ILE A 129 19.06 21.55 41.02
CA ILE A 129 20.44 21.49 40.50
C ILE A 129 21.37 21.13 41.65
N ARG A 130 22.25 20.16 41.41
CA ARG A 130 23.38 19.80 42.25
C ARG A 130 24.64 19.77 41.40
N SER A 131 25.82 19.74 42.04
CA SER A 131 27.10 19.53 41.34
C SER A 131 27.15 18.22 40.53
N SER A 132 26.34 17.23 40.90
CA SER A 132 26.22 15.95 40.19
C SER A 132 25.25 15.95 39.00
N GLY A 133 24.47 17.03 38.80
CA GLY A 133 23.49 17.15 37.71
C GLY A 133 22.18 17.79 38.14
N SER A 134 21.23 17.87 37.20
CA SER A 134 19.88 18.42 37.42
C SER A 134 18.83 17.33 37.42
N ARG A 135 17.81 17.46 38.28
CA ARG A 135 16.64 16.59 38.35
C ARG A 135 15.37 17.42 38.17
N ALA A 136 14.40 16.88 37.46
CA ALA A 136 13.11 17.50 37.19
C ALA A 136 12.00 16.63 37.78
N PHE A 137 10.97 17.26 38.32
CA PHE A 137 9.80 16.62 38.89
C PHE A 137 8.52 17.34 38.44
N ILE A 138 7.46 16.57 38.26
CA ILE A 138 6.09 17.04 38.03
C ILE A 138 5.21 16.34 39.07
N ASN A 139 4.53 17.10 39.93
CA ASN A 139 3.69 16.58 41.02
C ASN A 139 4.38 15.46 41.81
N ASP A 140 5.62 15.74 42.22
CA ASP A 140 6.53 14.83 42.95
C ASP A 140 7.01 13.57 42.22
N SER A 141 6.56 13.33 40.99
CA SER A 141 7.08 12.27 40.13
C SER A 141 8.32 12.72 39.37
N PRO A 142 9.44 11.95 39.35
CA PRO A 142 10.63 12.29 38.59
C PRO A 142 10.37 12.19 37.09
N VAL A 143 10.75 13.22 36.34
CA VAL A 143 10.56 13.29 34.89
C VAL A 143 11.85 13.67 34.17
N THR A 144 11.89 13.44 32.86
CA THR A 144 12.96 13.94 31.99
C THR A 144 12.81 15.44 31.76
N VAL A 145 13.93 16.11 31.45
CA VAL A 145 13.92 17.54 31.08
C VAL A 145 13.11 17.77 29.80
N GLY A 146 13.04 16.79 28.89
CA GLY A 146 12.22 16.86 27.68
C GLY A 146 10.72 16.90 27.97
N GLN A 147 10.24 16.05 28.88
CA GLN A 147 8.83 16.07 29.35
C GLN A 147 8.50 17.40 30.05
N MET A 148 9.41 17.89 30.90
CA MET A 148 9.26 19.20 31.55
C MET A 148 9.19 20.35 30.53
N ARG A 149 10.04 20.32 29.50
CA ARG A 149 10.03 21.32 28.42
C ARG A 149 8.75 21.28 27.59
N HIS A 150 8.25 20.09 27.26
CA HIS A 150 7.01 19.93 26.51
C HIS A 150 5.81 20.56 27.23
N ILE A 151 5.71 20.40 28.55
CA ILE A 151 4.68 21.08 29.34
C ILE A 151 5.00 22.58 29.48
N GLY A 152 6.26 22.94 29.76
CA GLY A 152 6.68 24.33 29.95
C GLY A 152 6.27 25.23 28.79
N ASN A 153 6.50 24.77 27.55
CA ASN A 153 6.14 25.50 26.32
C ASN A 153 4.62 25.72 26.15
N GLN A 154 3.78 24.93 26.83
CA GLN A 154 2.32 25.11 26.81
C GLN A 154 1.81 26.00 27.95
N LEU A 155 2.64 26.24 28.98
CA LEU A 155 2.24 26.94 30.20
C LEU A 155 2.65 28.40 30.24
N VAL A 156 3.83 28.71 29.71
CA VAL A 156 4.42 30.05 29.82
C VAL A 156 5.04 30.43 28.48
N ASP A 157 4.65 31.58 27.97
CA ASP A 157 5.33 32.25 26.87
C ASP A 157 6.24 33.35 27.46
N LEU A 158 7.55 33.25 27.24
CA LEU A 158 8.55 34.20 27.74
C LEU A 158 9.08 35.03 26.57
N HIS A 159 9.11 36.35 26.74
CA HIS A 159 9.68 37.30 25.77
C HIS A 159 10.91 38.04 26.35
N GLY A 160 12.04 38.02 25.66
CA GLY A 160 13.41 38.22 26.15
C GLY A 160 14.50 38.01 25.07
N GLN A 161 15.78 38.02 25.48
CA GLN A 161 16.94 38.00 24.56
C GLN A 161 17.30 36.59 24.01
N HIS A 162 16.65 35.52 24.49
CA HIS A 162 17.02 34.12 24.21
C HIS A 162 15.80 33.19 23.99
N ASP A 163 14.67 33.69 23.47
CA ASP A 163 13.41 32.92 23.55
C ASP A 163 13.17 31.89 22.45
N HIS A 164 12.46 30.83 22.85
CA HIS A 164 11.61 30.00 22.01
C HIS A 164 10.40 30.83 21.53
N GLN A 165 10.56 31.55 20.42
CA GLN A 165 9.45 32.30 19.85
C GLN A 165 8.50 31.33 19.15
N LEU A 166 7.39 30.97 19.80
CA LEU A 166 6.29 30.20 19.20
C LEU A 166 5.89 30.76 17.83
N LEU A 167 5.86 32.09 17.71
CA LEU A 167 5.57 32.84 16.48
C LEU A 167 6.61 32.70 15.36
N LEU A 168 7.79 32.15 15.61
CA LEU A 168 8.79 31.85 14.57
C LEU A 168 8.63 30.44 13.99
N HIS A 169 7.78 29.59 14.56
CA HIS A 169 7.51 28.27 14.01
C HIS A 169 6.49 28.34 12.87
N GLU A 170 6.85 27.83 11.69
CA GLU A 170 6.01 27.84 10.49
C GLU A 170 4.62 27.19 10.72
N GLU A 171 4.57 26.14 11.55
CA GLU A 171 3.32 25.46 11.88
C GLU A 171 2.36 26.35 12.67
N GLU A 172 2.88 27.15 13.60
CA GLU A 172 2.11 28.11 14.40
C GLU A 172 1.70 29.32 13.56
N GLN A 173 2.60 29.85 12.73
CA GLN A 173 2.29 30.91 11.77
C GLN A 173 1.14 30.52 10.84
N ARG A 174 1.22 29.31 10.27
CA ARG A 174 0.13 28.74 9.45
C ARG A 174 -1.13 28.54 10.27
N GLY A 175 -1.01 28.02 11.49
CA GLY A 175 -2.13 27.75 12.39
C GLY A 175 -2.94 29.00 12.73
N LEU A 176 -2.26 30.13 12.94
CA LEU A 176 -2.88 31.43 13.18
C LEU A 176 -3.64 31.91 11.94
N LEU A 177 -3.01 31.89 10.76
CA LEU A 177 -3.64 32.31 9.52
C LEU A 177 -4.83 31.42 9.13
N ASP A 178 -4.73 30.11 9.38
CA ASP A 178 -5.76 29.13 9.03
C ASP A 178 -7.07 29.28 9.84
N GLN A 179 -7.06 30.08 10.91
CA GLN A 179 -8.23 30.35 11.75
C GLN A 179 -8.98 31.61 11.33
N LEU A 180 -8.45 32.39 10.38
CA LEU A 180 -8.96 33.71 10.03
C LEU A 180 -9.85 33.70 8.78
N GLY A 181 -10.85 34.57 8.78
CA GLY A 181 -11.72 34.82 7.63
C GLY A 181 -12.32 33.56 7.03
N ASP A 182 -12.19 33.43 5.71
CA ASP A 182 -12.74 32.30 4.94
C ASP A 182 -11.77 31.09 4.84
N VAL A 183 -10.57 31.18 5.43
CA VAL A 183 -9.55 30.12 5.38
C VAL A 183 -10.04 28.80 6.00
N PRO A 184 -10.75 28.77 7.15
CA PRO A 184 -11.27 27.53 7.72
C PRO A 184 -12.18 26.74 6.75
N VAL A 185 -13.05 27.44 6.01
CA VAL A 185 -13.98 26.82 5.06
C VAL A 185 -13.22 26.27 3.84
N ALA A 186 -12.29 27.06 3.30
CA ALA A 186 -11.45 26.61 2.19
C ALA A 186 -10.57 25.42 2.58
N ARG A 187 -10.05 25.42 3.81
CA ARG A 187 -9.23 24.33 4.38
C ARG A 187 -10.04 23.06 4.55
N GLN A 188 -11.27 23.16 5.05
CA GLN A 188 -12.16 22.00 5.15
C GLN A 188 -12.43 21.39 3.78
N GLY A 189 -12.75 22.21 2.77
CA GLY A 189 -12.99 21.73 1.40
C GLY A 189 -11.75 21.06 0.78
N TYR A 190 -10.55 21.58 1.05
CA TYR A 190 -9.30 20.94 0.65
C TYR A 190 -9.09 19.60 1.36
N GLN A 191 -9.34 19.53 2.67
CA GLN A 191 -9.16 18.30 3.45
C GLN A 191 -10.11 17.18 3.00
N GLU A 192 -11.37 17.50 2.70
CA GLU A 192 -12.34 16.55 2.16
C GLU A 192 -11.91 16.02 0.78
N ALA A 193 -11.50 16.92 -0.13
CA ALA A 193 -10.99 16.54 -1.45
C ALA A 193 -9.71 15.70 -1.36
N TYR A 194 -8.83 15.99 -0.39
CA TYR A 194 -7.60 15.24 -0.17
C TYR A 194 -7.89 13.81 0.29
N GLN A 195 -8.82 13.64 1.24
CA GLN A 195 -9.25 12.32 1.69
C GLN A 195 -9.85 11.48 0.55
N GLU A 196 -10.66 12.10 -0.29
CA GLU A 196 -11.27 11.42 -1.45
C GLU A 196 -10.21 11.01 -2.48
N ALA A 197 -9.28 11.91 -2.83
CA ALA A 197 -8.18 11.59 -3.73
C ALA A 197 -7.27 10.48 -3.19
N GLN A 198 -7.01 10.48 -1.88
CA GLN A 198 -6.21 9.44 -1.23
C GLN A 198 -6.92 8.07 -1.25
N ARG A 199 -8.24 8.04 -1.04
CA ARG A 199 -9.05 6.81 -1.16
C ARG A 199 -9.02 6.28 -2.59
N ALA A 200 -9.32 7.12 -3.58
CA ALA A 200 -9.30 6.74 -4.98
C ALA A 200 -7.93 6.22 -5.43
N TYR A 201 -6.85 6.88 -5.00
CA TYR A 201 -5.47 6.42 -5.25
C TYR A 201 -5.20 5.03 -4.66
N HIS A 202 -5.64 4.80 -3.42
CA HIS A 202 -5.42 3.53 -2.75
C HIS A 202 -6.17 2.39 -3.44
N GLU A 203 -7.43 2.61 -3.80
CA GLU A 203 -8.24 1.62 -4.53
C GLU A 203 -7.66 1.30 -5.91
N TYR A 204 -7.25 2.33 -6.66
CA TYR A 204 -6.60 2.18 -7.97
C TYR A 204 -5.29 1.39 -7.87
N THR A 205 -4.40 1.77 -6.96
CA THR A 205 -3.09 1.09 -6.81
C THR A 205 -3.21 -0.34 -6.29
N GLN A 206 -4.20 -0.63 -5.44
CA GLN A 206 -4.52 -2.01 -5.04
C GLN A 206 -5.00 -2.84 -6.24
N ALA A 207 -5.88 -2.29 -7.07
CA ALA A 207 -6.39 -2.98 -8.25
C ALA A 207 -5.28 -3.27 -9.28
N ILE A 208 -4.34 -2.34 -9.48
CA ILE A 208 -3.16 -2.57 -10.33
C ILE A 208 -2.26 -3.68 -9.78
N LYS A 209 -1.94 -3.66 -8.48
CA LYS A 209 -1.10 -4.71 -7.87
C LYS A 209 -1.73 -6.10 -8.02
N LEU A 210 -3.05 -6.19 -7.87
CA LEU A 210 -3.78 -7.43 -8.12
C LEU A 210 -3.70 -7.84 -9.59
N LYS A 211 -3.86 -6.90 -10.53
CA LYS A 211 -3.70 -7.15 -11.98
C LYS A 211 -2.32 -7.71 -12.32
N ASP A 212 -1.24 -7.11 -11.82
CA ASP A 212 0.12 -7.55 -12.14
C ASP A 212 0.38 -8.99 -11.70
N SER A 213 -0.07 -9.36 -10.50
CA SER A 213 0.02 -10.75 -10.02
C SER A 213 -0.84 -11.72 -10.84
N ALA A 214 -1.99 -11.26 -11.31
CA ALA A 214 -2.95 -12.06 -12.05
C ALA A 214 -2.57 -12.19 -13.54
N ASN A 215 -1.82 -11.24 -14.11
CA ASN A 215 -1.36 -11.26 -15.50
C ASN A 215 -0.45 -12.45 -15.83
N GLN A 216 0.43 -12.84 -14.91
CA GLN A 216 1.30 -14.02 -15.11
C GLN A 216 0.47 -15.31 -15.20
N ARG A 217 -0.55 -15.44 -14.34
CA ARG A 217 -1.51 -16.54 -14.39
C ARG A 217 -2.35 -16.48 -15.66
N LEU A 218 -2.81 -15.30 -16.06
CA LEU A 218 -3.59 -15.10 -17.28
C LEU A 218 -2.84 -15.58 -18.53
N GLN A 219 -1.56 -15.23 -18.67
CA GLN A 219 -0.73 -15.68 -19.80
C GLN A 219 -0.62 -17.20 -19.85
N LEU A 220 -0.42 -17.85 -18.70
CA LEU A 220 -0.34 -19.30 -18.60
C LEU A 220 -1.67 -19.95 -19.02
N ILE A 221 -2.79 -19.52 -18.45
CA ILE A 221 -4.10 -20.13 -18.73
C ILE A 221 -4.57 -19.83 -20.16
N GLN A 222 -4.21 -18.68 -20.75
CA GLN A 222 -4.48 -18.38 -22.17
C GLN A 222 -3.75 -19.35 -23.10
N PHE A 223 -2.47 -19.64 -22.81
CA PHE A 223 -1.70 -20.61 -23.58
C PHE A 223 -2.31 -22.02 -23.48
N GLN A 224 -2.69 -22.43 -22.26
CA GLN A 224 -3.32 -23.73 -22.01
C GLN A 224 -4.69 -23.84 -22.70
N HIS A 225 -5.54 -22.83 -22.54
CA HIS A 225 -6.87 -22.78 -23.17
C HIS A 225 -6.76 -22.87 -24.69
N LYS A 226 -5.82 -22.14 -25.29
CA LYS A 226 -5.56 -22.21 -26.74
C LYS A 226 -5.14 -23.61 -27.17
N GLU A 227 -4.18 -24.22 -26.49
CA GLU A 227 -3.71 -25.58 -26.81
C GLU A 227 -4.85 -26.61 -26.74
N LEU A 228 -5.70 -26.54 -25.71
CA LEU A 228 -6.83 -27.46 -25.53
C LEU A 228 -7.98 -27.20 -26.50
N THR A 229 -8.18 -25.94 -26.90
CA THR A 229 -9.18 -25.56 -27.91
C THR A 229 -8.75 -26.01 -29.29
N ASP A 230 -7.49 -25.76 -29.67
CA ASP A 230 -6.91 -26.18 -30.94
C ASP A 230 -6.91 -27.72 -31.09
N ALA A 231 -6.85 -28.44 -29.97
CA ALA A 231 -6.93 -29.90 -29.95
C ALA A 231 -8.35 -30.45 -30.26
N ALA A 232 -9.40 -29.62 -30.17
CA ALA A 232 -10.79 -29.99 -30.49
C ALA A 232 -11.27 -31.28 -29.81
N LEU A 233 -11.08 -31.37 -28.49
CA LEU A 233 -11.39 -32.55 -27.67
C LEU A 233 -12.91 -32.75 -27.49
N TYR A 234 -13.36 -34.02 -27.53
CA TYR A 234 -14.71 -34.43 -27.13
C TYR A 234 -14.68 -35.76 -26.35
N ALA A 235 -15.68 -35.98 -25.49
CA ALA A 235 -15.61 -36.98 -24.42
C ALA A 235 -15.49 -38.44 -24.88
N GLU A 236 -16.10 -38.77 -26.02
CA GLU A 236 -16.19 -40.15 -26.53
C GLU A 236 -15.04 -40.51 -27.50
N GLU A 237 -14.18 -39.54 -27.82
CA GLU A 237 -13.16 -39.65 -28.86
C GLU A 237 -12.19 -40.81 -28.61
N GLU A 238 -11.76 -40.99 -27.37
CA GLU A 238 -10.76 -41.99 -27.03
C GLU A 238 -11.29 -43.42 -27.21
N GLU A 239 -12.53 -43.66 -26.77
CA GLU A 239 -13.19 -44.96 -26.90
C GLU A 239 -13.47 -45.29 -28.37
N GLU A 240 -13.90 -44.29 -29.16
CA GLU A 240 -14.10 -44.44 -30.60
C GLU A 240 -12.79 -44.78 -31.33
N LEU A 241 -11.70 -44.06 -31.02
CA LEU A 241 -10.39 -44.33 -31.61
C LEU A 241 -9.86 -45.71 -31.24
N ARG A 242 -9.99 -46.13 -29.97
CA ARG A 242 -9.59 -47.48 -29.53
C ARG A 242 -10.40 -48.56 -30.24
N ALA A 243 -11.72 -48.38 -30.38
CA ALA A 243 -12.57 -49.32 -31.09
C ALA A 243 -12.22 -49.42 -32.58
N GLU A 244 -11.97 -48.28 -33.23
CA GLU A 244 -11.57 -48.22 -34.65
C GLU A 244 -10.18 -48.83 -34.88
N MET A 245 -9.20 -48.50 -34.04
CA MET A 245 -7.84 -49.10 -34.10
C MET A 245 -7.89 -50.62 -33.91
N ASN A 246 -8.60 -51.10 -32.88
CA ASN A 246 -8.75 -52.54 -32.64
C ASN A 246 -9.41 -53.26 -33.83
N ARG A 247 -10.35 -52.61 -34.52
CA ARG A 247 -10.94 -53.15 -35.74
C ARG A 247 -9.90 -53.21 -36.85
N LEU A 248 -9.20 -52.10 -37.13
CA LEU A 248 -8.23 -52.00 -38.21
C LEU A 248 -7.00 -52.89 -38.01
N ASP A 249 -6.47 -53.02 -36.78
CA ASP A 249 -5.38 -53.94 -36.44
C ASP A 249 -5.76 -55.40 -36.70
N LYS A 250 -7.03 -55.77 -36.44
CA LYS A 250 -7.54 -57.12 -36.81
C LYS A 250 -7.59 -57.31 -38.32
N PHE A 251 -7.97 -56.29 -39.08
CA PHE A 251 -7.93 -56.34 -40.55
C PHE A 251 -6.49 -56.50 -41.07
N GLU A 252 -5.52 -55.79 -40.47
CA GLU A 252 -4.08 -55.93 -40.78
C GLU A 252 -3.59 -57.37 -40.52
N ASP A 253 -3.90 -57.94 -39.35
CA ASP A 253 -3.50 -59.30 -38.99
C ASP A 253 -4.16 -60.37 -39.89
N LEU A 254 -5.45 -60.18 -40.22
CA LEU A 254 -6.17 -61.06 -41.16
C LEU A 254 -5.56 -61.00 -42.56
N GLN A 255 -5.26 -59.80 -43.07
CA GLN A 255 -4.66 -59.63 -44.39
C GLN A 255 -3.25 -60.23 -44.45
N LEU A 256 -2.44 -60.02 -43.41
CA LEU A 256 -1.08 -60.56 -43.33
C LEU A 256 -1.09 -62.10 -43.29
N LYS A 257 -1.97 -62.71 -42.47
CA LYS A 257 -2.10 -64.17 -42.38
C LYS A 257 -2.68 -64.79 -43.65
N ALA A 258 -3.69 -64.17 -44.26
CA ALA A 258 -4.25 -64.65 -45.52
C ALA A 258 -3.22 -64.53 -46.66
N GLY A 259 -2.46 -63.44 -46.71
CA GLY A 259 -1.33 -63.26 -47.64
C GLY A 259 -0.21 -64.29 -47.44
N GLN A 260 0.10 -64.67 -46.19
CA GLN A 260 1.03 -65.77 -45.91
C GLN A 260 0.54 -67.12 -46.46
N ILE A 261 -0.76 -67.40 -46.36
CA ILE A 261 -1.36 -68.62 -46.93
C ILE A 261 -1.19 -68.62 -48.45
N VAL A 262 -1.52 -67.50 -49.12
CA VAL A 262 -1.31 -67.35 -50.58
C VAL A 262 0.17 -67.56 -50.95
N GLY A 263 1.09 -66.96 -50.18
CA GLY A 263 2.53 -67.12 -50.37
C GLY A 263 3.00 -68.57 -50.27
N ILE A 264 2.52 -69.34 -49.29
CA ILE A 264 2.86 -70.78 -49.15
C ILE A 264 2.41 -71.60 -50.37
N GLY A 265 1.29 -71.24 -50.98
CA GLY A 265 0.74 -71.94 -52.14
C GLY A 265 1.48 -71.63 -53.45
N GLN A 266 1.87 -70.37 -53.63
CA GLN A 266 2.33 -69.82 -54.92
C GLN A 266 3.85 -69.56 -54.98
N ASP A 267 4.63 -69.83 -53.94
CA ASP A 267 6.09 -69.61 -53.92
C ASP A 267 6.78 -70.33 -55.10
N GLU A 268 7.49 -69.60 -55.96
CA GLU A 268 8.01 -70.14 -57.22
C GLU A 268 9.08 -71.22 -56.95
N GLY A 269 8.79 -72.46 -57.37
CA GLY A 269 9.72 -73.60 -57.27
C GLY A 269 9.67 -74.38 -55.94
N SER A 270 9.17 -73.76 -54.86
CA SER A 270 9.00 -74.35 -53.52
C SER A 270 7.55 -74.49 -53.07
N GLY A 271 6.60 -73.85 -53.74
CA GLY A 271 5.19 -73.78 -53.37
C GLY A 271 4.52 -75.14 -53.29
N VAL A 272 3.59 -75.28 -52.35
CA VAL A 272 2.90 -76.54 -52.06
C VAL A 272 2.21 -77.09 -53.32
N LEU A 273 1.56 -76.23 -54.11
CA LEU A 273 0.88 -76.65 -55.34
C LEU A 273 1.86 -77.17 -56.41
N ASP A 274 3.02 -76.53 -56.56
CA ASP A 274 4.05 -76.97 -57.50
C ASP A 274 4.73 -78.27 -57.07
N GLN A 275 4.96 -78.45 -55.77
CA GLN A 275 5.45 -79.72 -55.23
C GLN A 275 4.42 -80.84 -55.40
N LEU A 276 3.13 -80.57 -55.20
CA LEU A 276 2.06 -81.53 -55.46
C LEU A 276 1.94 -81.89 -56.95
N ARG A 277 2.09 -80.92 -57.86
CA ARG A 277 2.15 -81.19 -59.30
C ARG A 277 3.32 -82.12 -59.66
N LYS A 278 4.50 -81.87 -59.09
CA LYS A 278 5.68 -82.74 -59.25
C LYS A 278 5.44 -84.14 -58.68
N LEU A 279 4.88 -84.25 -57.47
CA LEU A 279 4.55 -85.53 -56.83
C LEU A 279 3.54 -86.33 -57.67
N LYS A 280 2.50 -85.67 -58.16
CA LYS A 280 1.49 -86.26 -59.04
C LYS A 280 2.08 -86.77 -60.34
N GLN A 281 3.03 -86.05 -60.93
CA GLN A 281 3.75 -86.49 -62.13
C GLN A 281 4.52 -87.79 -61.86
N ILE A 282 5.27 -87.85 -60.74
CA ILE A 282 6.03 -89.05 -60.34
C ILE A 282 5.10 -90.24 -60.04
N LEU A 283 3.98 -90.00 -59.35
CA LEU A 283 2.98 -91.05 -59.07
C LEU A 283 2.33 -91.59 -60.36
N ARG A 284 2.12 -90.74 -61.37
CA ARG A 284 1.62 -91.18 -62.68
C ARG A 284 2.63 -92.08 -63.37
N GLU A 285 3.90 -91.69 -63.38
CA GLU A 285 5.00 -92.50 -63.94
C GLU A 285 5.15 -93.84 -63.22
N LEU A 286 4.94 -93.89 -61.90
CA LEU A 286 4.94 -95.14 -61.12
C LEU A 286 3.72 -96.02 -61.41
N ASN A 287 2.53 -95.42 -61.55
CA ASN A 287 1.31 -96.15 -61.87
C ASN A 287 1.38 -96.83 -63.25
N ASP A 288 2.08 -96.23 -64.21
CA ASP A 288 2.34 -96.82 -65.52
C ASP A 288 3.24 -98.08 -65.43
N LEU A 289 4.03 -98.21 -64.35
CA LEU A 289 4.91 -99.35 -64.07
C LEU A 289 4.27 -100.43 -63.19
N ASP A 290 3.53 -100.02 -62.15
CA ASP A 290 2.85 -100.90 -61.20
C ASP A 290 1.45 -100.33 -60.85
N PRO A 291 0.36 -101.01 -61.26
CA PRO A 291 -1.01 -100.57 -61.01
C PRO A 291 -1.39 -100.43 -59.53
N GLN A 292 -0.61 -100.97 -58.59
CA GLN A 292 -0.86 -100.77 -57.15
C GLN A 292 -0.83 -99.29 -56.73
N PHE A 293 -0.21 -98.41 -57.52
CA PHE A 293 -0.13 -96.98 -57.24
C PHE A 293 -1.37 -96.18 -57.67
N GLU A 294 -2.34 -96.78 -58.36
CA GLU A 294 -3.53 -96.08 -58.89
C GLU A 294 -4.32 -95.41 -57.78
N THR A 295 -4.49 -96.10 -56.64
CA THR A 295 -5.18 -95.57 -55.46
C THR A 295 -4.49 -94.32 -54.91
N TYR A 296 -3.15 -94.33 -54.80
CA TYR A 296 -2.39 -93.19 -54.27
C TYR A 296 -2.32 -92.01 -55.27
N LEU A 297 -2.37 -92.28 -56.58
CA LEU A 297 -2.47 -91.25 -57.62
C LEU A 297 -3.83 -90.52 -57.55
N GLU A 298 -4.92 -91.26 -57.32
CA GLU A 298 -6.25 -90.69 -57.08
C GLU A 298 -6.28 -89.86 -55.79
N GLU A 299 -5.72 -90.37 -54.69
CA GLU A 299 -5.59 -89.62 -53.43
C GLU A 299 -4.79 -88.32 -53.60
N CYS A 300 -3.65 -88.36 -54.29
CA CYS A 300 -2.84 -87.17 -54.58
C CYS A 300 -3.59 -86.16 -55.45
N THR A 301 -4.37 -86.65 -56.43
CA THR A 301 -5.21 -85.79 -57.28
C THR A 301 -6.31 -85.11 -56.47
N SER A 302 -6.97 -85.84 -55.58
CA SER A 302 -7.98 -85.27 -54.68
C SER A 302 -7.37 -84.24 -53.73
N ALA A 303 -6.21 -84.54 -53.13
CA ALA A 303 -5.51 -83.61 -52.25
C ALA A 303 -5.09 -82.32 -52.99
N GLN A 304 -4.65 -82.43 -54.24
CA GLN A 304 -4.30 -81.28 -55.08
C GLN A 304 -5.51 -80.35 -55.29
N VAL A 305 -6.68 -80.89 -55.61
CA VAL A 305 -7.91 -80.10 -55.81
C VAL A 305 -8.29 -79.39 -54.51
N SER A 306 -8.35 -80.12 -53.39
CA SER A 306 -8.70 -79.53 -52.09
C SER A 306 -7.73 -78.42 -51.64
N LEU A 307 -6.44 -78.57 -51.93
CA LEU A 307 -5.44 -77.54 -51.61
C LEU A 307 -5.55 -76.33 -52.54
N GLN A 308 -5.84 -76.54 -53.83
CA GLN A 308 -6.10 -75.45 -54.77
C GLN A 308 -7.29 -74.59 -54.30
N ASP A 309 -8.41 -75.23 -53.95
CA ASP A 309 -9.60 -74.53 -53.45
C ASP A 309 -9.30 -73.70 -52.18
N LEU A 310 -8.44 -74.21 -51.30
CA LEU A 310 -8.00 -73.50 -50.09
C LEU A 310 -7.20 -72.23 -50.44
N PHE A 311 -6.25 -72.31 -51.37
CA PHE A 311 -5.45 -71.16 -51.78
C PHE A 311 -6.29 -70.14 -52.56
N ASP A 312 -7.16 -70.61 -53.45
CA ASP A 312 -8.09 -69.75 -54.21
C ASP A 312 -9.04 -69.00 -53.26
N PHE A 313 -9.54 -69.68 -52.21
CA PHE A 313 -10.31 -69.03 -51.15
C PHE A 313 -9.49 -67.97 -50.41
N ALA A 314 -8.24 -68.26 -50.05
CA ALA A 314 -7.38 -67.32 -49.35
C ALA A 314 -7.08 -66.07 -50.21
N GLU A 315 -6.88 -66.24 -51.51
CA GLU A 315 -6.66 -65.15 -52.48
C GLU A 315 -7.91 -64.27 -52.60
N GLN A 316 -9.09 -64.88 -52.81
CA GLN A 316 -10.36 -64.15 -52.82
C GLN A 316 -10.62 -63.43 -51.50
N TYR A 317 -10.28 -64.07 -50.37
CA TYR A 317 -10.44 -63.47 -49.06
C TYR A 317 -9.56 -62.22 -48.90
N VAL A 318 -8.29 -62.26 -49.34
CA VAL A 318 -7.42 -61.07 -49.36
C VAL A 318 -8.02 -59.95 -50.19
N ASP A 319 -8.54 -60.26 -51.38
CA ASP A 319 -9.16 -59.26 -52.27
C ASP A 319 -10.42 -58.62 -51.68
N THR A 320 -11.16 -59.34 -50.83
CA THR A 320 -12.32 -58.79 -50.11
C THR A 320 -11.96 -57.89 -48.91
N LEU A 321 -10.72 -57.95 -48.42
CA LEU A 321 -10.29 -57.16 -47.28
C LEU A 321 -9.85 -55.76 -47.73
N GLU A 322 -10.74 -54.77 -47.61
CA GLU A 322 -10.40 -53.36 -47.76
C GLU A 322 -9.63 -52.83 -46.53
N PHE A 323 -8.34 -53.14 -46.44
CA PHE A 323 -7.48 -52.56 -45.41
C PHE A 323 -7.02 -51.15 -45.81
N ASN A 324 -7.27 -50.16 -44.95
CA ASN A 324 -6.82 -48.79 -45.14
C ASN A 324 -5.69 -48.43 -44.14
N PRO A 325 -4.40 -48.61 -44.51
CA PRO A 325 -3.27 -48.33 -43.63
C PRO A 325 -3.18 -46.84 -43.24
N SER A 326 -3.57 -45.94 -44.15
CA SER A 326 -3.53 -44.49 -43.89
C SER A 326 -4.50 -44.08 -42.78
N ARG A 327 -5.65 -44.74 -42.69
CA ARG A 327 -6.64 -44.49 -41.63
C ARG A 327 -6.14 -44.99 -40.27
N LEU A 328 -5.56 -46.20 -40.22
CA LEU A 328 -4.99 -46.75 -38.99
C LEU A 328 -3.89 -45.86 -38.42
N GLU A 329 -2.99 -45.38 -39.28
CA GLU A 329 -1.93 -44.46 -38.87
C GLU A 329 -2.47 -43.11 -38.37
N ALA A 330 -3.50 -42.56 -39.03
CA ALA A 330 -4.16 -41.35 -38.58
C ALA A 330 -4.82 -41.53 -37.20
N CYS A 331 -5.49 -42.66 -36.95
CA CYS A 331 -6.07 -42.99 -35.64
C CYS A 331 -4.97 -43.10 -34.56
N ARG A 332 -3.85 -43.78 -34.84
CA ARG A 332 -2.70 -43.90 -33.94
C ARG A 332 -2.09 -42.54 -33.59
N GLN A 333 -1.91 -41.66 -34.59
CA GLN A 333 -1.39 -40.30 -34.38
C GLN A 333 -2.33 -39.42 -33.56
N ARG A 334 -3.64 -39.53 -33.81
CA ARG A 334 -4.64 -38.80 -33.01
C ARG A 334 -4.67 -39.30 -31.57
N PHE A 335 -4.68 -40.61 -31.36
CA PHE A 335 -4.63 -41.22 -30.03
C PHE A 335 -3.36 -40.81 -29.26
N ALA A 336 -2.20 -40.82 -29.91
CA ALA A 336 -0.95 -40.35 -29.32
C ALA A 336 -0.98 -38.86 -28.92
N THR A 337 -1.75 -38.04 -29.66
CA THR A 337 -1.95 -36.63 -29.34
C THR A 337 -2.78 -36.47 -28.07
N LEU A 338 -3.87 -37.24 -27.93
CA LEU A 338 -4.69 -37.26 -26.71
C LEU A 338 -3.86 -37.68 -25.50
N GLN A 339 -3.13 -38.80 -25.58
CA GLN A 339 -2.27 -39.27 -24.48
C GLN A 339 -1.19 -38.25 -24.08
N ARG A 340 -0.66 -37.49 -25.04
CA ARG A 340 0.32 -36.43 -24.75
C ARG A 340 -0.31 -35.32 -23.93
N LEU A 341 -1.55 -34.91 -24.26
CA LEU A 341 -2.29 -33.91 -23.51
C LEU A 341 -2.64 -34.42 -22.11
N GLU A 342 -3.19 -35.63 -21.98
CA GLU A 342 -3.48 -36.25 -20.68
C GLU A 342 -2.25 -36.31 -19.78
N LYS A 343 -1.10 -36.69 -20.34
CA LYS A 343 0.17 -36.71 -19.60
C LYS A 343 0.68 -35.32 -19.24
N LYS A 344 0.51 -34.33 -20.12
CA LYS A 344 0.96 -32.95 -19.89
C LYS A 344 0.17 -32.30 -18.75
N TYR A 345 -1.14 -32.52 -18.71
CA TYR A 345 -2.04 -31.93 -17.72
C TYR A 345 -2.28 -32.84 -16.51
N THR A 346 -1.87 -34.11 -16.57
CA THR A 346 -2.10 -35.14 -15.54
C THR A 346 -3.59 -35.29 -15.21
N LEU A 347 -4.42 -35.24 -16.25
CA LEU A 347 -5.88 -35.36 -16.16
C LEU A 347 -6.37 -36.33 -17.24
N PRO A 348 -7.43 -37.10 -17.00
CA PRO A 348 -8.10 -37.86 -18.04
C PRO A 348 -8.85 -36.93 -19.01
N LEU A 349 -9.16 -37.41 -20.22
CA LEU A 349 -9.81 -36.63 -21.29
C LEU A 349 -11.06 -35.85 -20.84
N ALA A 350 -11.95 -36.48 -20.06
CA ALA A 350 -13.17 -35.83 -19.58
C ALA A 350 -12.86 -34.63 -18.66
N GLU A 351 -11.96 -34.82 -17.68
CA GLU A 351 -11.53 -33.74 -16.78
C GLU A 351 -10.72 -32.66 -17.51
N LEU A 352 -10.04 -33.02 -18.61
CA LEU A 352 -9.34 -32.08 -19.49
C LEU A 352 -10.29 -31.13 -20.21
N ILE A 353 -11.45 -31.63 -20.64
CA ILE A 353 -12.51 -30.83 -21.25
C ILE A 353 -13.12 -29.87 -20.20
N GLU A 354 -13.44 -30.39 -19.01
CA GLU A 354 -13.92 -29.55 -17.91
C GLU A 354 -12.89 -28.48 -17.52
N TYR A 355 -11.61 -28.84 -17.48
CA TYR A 355 -10.53 -27.92 -17.21
C TYR A 355 -10.43 -26.82 -18.26
N ARG A 356 -10.52 -27.16 -19.56
CA ARG A 356 -10.58 -26.19 -20.67
C ARG A 356 -11.72 -25.19 -20.46
N ASP A 357 -12.93 -25.68 -20.17
CA ASP A 357 -14.11 -24.82 -20.03
C ASP A 357 -13.97 -23.90 -18.81
N LYS A 358 -13.49 -24.43 -17.69
CA LYS A 358 -13.23 -23.68 -16.46
C LYS A 358 -12.20 -22.56 -16.65
N ILE A 359 -11.07 -22.83 -17.32
CA ILE A 359 -10.08 -21.78 -17.59
C ILE A 359 -10.58 -20.78 -18.64
N GLY A 360 -11.47 -21.19 -19.54
CA GLY A 360 -12.16 -20.28 -20.48
C GLY A 360 -13.06 -19.27 -19.77
N GLU A 361 -13.86 -19.74 -18.81
CA GLU A 361 -14.64 -18.86 -17.92
C GLU A 361 -13.76 -17.94 -17.09
N GLU A 362 -12.65 -18.47 -16.55
CA GLU A 362 -11.68 -17.68 -15.80
C GLU A 362 -11.10 -16.56 -16.68
N ILE A 363 -10.65 -16.85 -17.92
CA ILE A 363 -10.15 -15.86 -18.87
C ILE A 363 -11.20 -14.78 -19.17
N ALA A 364 -12.47 -15.15 -19.38
CA ALA A 364 -13.54 -14.19 -19.65
C ALA A 364 -13.78 -13.23 -18.46
N SER A 365 -13.59 -13.70 -17.23
CA SER A 365 -13.74 -12.87 -16.04
C SER A 365 -12.65 -11.78 -15.92
N PHE A 366 -11.47 -11.97 -16.51
CA PHE A 366 -10.40 -10.98 -16.50
C PHE A 366 -10.74 -9.70 -17.25
N SER A 367 -11.52 -9.76 -18.33
CA SER A 367 -11.95 -8.57 -19.07
C SER A 367 -12.74 -7.59 -18.20
N SER A 368 -13.58 -8.11 -17.29
CA SER A 368 -14.33 -7.28 -16.32
C SER A 368 -13.43 -6.57 -15.30
N SER A 369 -12.26 -7.15 -15.02
CA SER A 369 -11.28 -6.56 -14.10
C SER A 369 -10.53 -5.39 -14.73
N GLU A 370 -10.28 -5.44 -16.04
CA GLU A 370 -9.67 -4.32 -16.77
C GLU A 370 -10.62 -3.11 -16.84
N GLU A 371 -11.89 -3.32 -17.17
CA GLU A 371 -12.91 -2.26 -17.14
C GLU A 371 -13.10 -1.65 -15.74
N ARG A 372 -12.86 -2.43 -14.67
CA ARG A 372 -12.89 -1.92 -13.30
C ARG A 372 -11.70 -1.00 -13.03
N ILE A 373 -10.51 -1.36 -13.50
CA ILE A 373 -9.29 -0.57 -13.28
C ILE A 373 -9.39 0.77 -14.02
N GLU A 374 -9.87 0.76 -15.26
CA GLU A 374 -10.10 1.98 -16.04
C GLU A 374 -11.07 2.95 -15.33
N ARG A 375 -12.17 2.42 -14.77
CA ARG A 375 -13.10 3.23 -13.96
C ARG A 375 -12.47 3.83 -12.70
N LEU A 376 -11.58 3.09 -12.05
CA LEU A 376 -10.85 3.57 -10.86
C LEU A 376 -9.82 4.64 -11.23
N GLU A 377 -9.16 4.49 -12.37
CA GLU A 377 -8.23 5.49 -12.90
C GLU A 377 -8.97 6.81 -13.20
N ASP A 378 -10.12 6.74 -13.89
CA ASP A 378 -10.96 7.91 -14.16
C ASP A 378 -11.50 8.58 -12.90
N ALA A 379 -11.83 7.79 -11.86
CA ALA A 379 -12.23 8.33 -10.57
C ALA A 379 -11.07 9.07 -9.88
N PHE A 380 -9.87 8.48 -9.92
CA PHE A 380 -8.67 9.08 -9.35
C PHE A 380 -8.26 10.38 -10.06
N GLU A 381 -8.28 10.42 -11.39
CA GLU A 381 -7.96 11.64 -12.15
C GLU A 381 -8.98 12.76 -11.88
N ARG A 382 -10.27 12.44 -11.75
CA ARG A 382 -11.28 13.43 -11.34
C ARG A 382 -11.04 13.96 -9.93
N ALA A 383 -10.69 13.08 -8.99
CA ALA A 383 -10.38 13.49 -7.62
C ALA A 383 -9.13 14.39 -7.56
N LYS A 384 -8.11 14.14 -8.39
CA LYS A 384 -6.92 14.99 -8.52
C LYS A 384 -7.26 16.40 -9.00
N VAL A 385 -8.12 16.53 -10.02
CA VAL A 385 -8.56 17.84 -10.53
C VAL A 385 -9.32 18.60 -9.44
N ALA A 386 -10.27 17.96 -8.78
CA ALA A 386 -11.04 18.57 -7.69
C ALA A 386 -10.13 19.01 -6.52
N LEU A 387 -9.16 18.18 -6.14
CA LEU A 387 -8.16 18.54 -5.12
C LEU A 387 -7.36 19.79 -5.51
N GLY A 388 -6.98 19.90 -6.79
CA GLY A 388 -6.28 21.08 -7.30
C GLY A 388 -7.08 22.36 -7.25
N GLU A 389 -8.35 22.31 -7.64
CA GLU A 389 -9.26 23.45 -7.52
C GLU A 389 -9.40 23.91 -6.07
N LYS A 390 -9.52 22.97 -5.12
CA LYS A 390 -9.58 23.30 -3.68
C LYS A 390 -8.26 23.82 -3.14
N ALA A 391 -7.12 23.34 -3.63
CA ALA A 391 -5.80 23.84 -3.27
C ALA A 391 -5.64 25.31 -3.69
N LEU A 392 -6.04 25.65 -4.91
CA LEU A 392 -6.05 27.03 -5.42
C LEU A 392 -6.95 27.94 -4.58
N ALA A 393 -8.16 27.47 -4.25
CA ALA A 393 -9.08 28.23 -3.41
C ALA A 393 -8.51 28.49 -2.01
N LEU A 394 -7.87 27.49 -1.39
CA LEU A 394 -7.22 27.63 -0.09
C LEU A 394 -6.03 28.60 -0.14
N HIS A 395 -5.20 28.51 -1.18
CA HIS A 395 -4.08 29.42 -1.37
C HIS A 395 -4.56 30.87 -1.53
N ALA A 396 -5.57 31.11 -2.36
CA ALA A 396 -6.15 32.45 -2.54
C ALA A 396 -6.73 33.01 -1.23
N ALA A 397 -7.41 32.18 -0.44
CA ALA A 397 -7.94 32.59 0.87
C ALA A 397 -6.81 32.97 1.84
N ARG A 398 -5.72 32.19 1.88
CA ARG A 398 -4.56 32.47 2.74
C ARG A 398 -3.83 33.75 2.35
N VAL A 399 -3.61 33.99 1.05
CA VAL A 399 -2.99 35.23 0.56
C VAL A 399 -3.83 36.45 0.97
N LEU A 400 -5.15 36.39 0.74
CA LEU A 400 -6.06 37.49 1.08
C LEU A 400 -6.09 37.79 2.58
N GLU A 401 -6.24 36.77 3.42
CA GLU A 401 -6.24 36.96 4.88
C GLU A 401 -4.86 37.31 5.42
N GLY A 402 -3.79 36.86 4.76
CA GLY A 402 -2.40 37.23 5.07
C GLY A 402 -2.18 38.72 4.89
N GLU A 403 -2.59 39.29 3.76
CA GLU A 403 -2.52 40.74 3.50
C GLU A 403 -3.34 41.56 4.51
N LYS A 404 -4.55 41.10 4.86
CA LYS A 404 -5.39 41.78 5.85
C LYS A 404 -4.73 41.77 7.24
N THR A 405 -4.17 40.63 7.62
CA THR A 405 -3.50 40.43 8.91
C THR A 405 -2.24 41.28 9.00
N ALA A 406 -1.43 41.29 7.94
CA ALA A 406 -0.26 42.16 7.80
C ALA A 406 -0.60 43.63 8.08
N ARG A 407 -1.58 44.18 7.35
CA ARG A 407 -2.01 45.58 7.51
C ARG A 407 -2.54 45.89 8.91
N ALA A 408 -3.28 44.96 9.53
CA ALA A 408 -3.81 45.13 10.87
C ALA A 408 -2.70 45.18 11.93
N ILE A 409 -1.67 44.34 11.76
CA ILE A 409 -0.50 44.33 12.65
C ILE A 409 0.34 45.60 12.46
N GLU A 410 0.59 46.04 11.22
CA GLU A 410 1.30 47.30 10.94
C GLU A 410 0.63 48.51 11.60
N GLN A 411 -0.70 48.61 11.53
CA GLN A 411 -1.46 49.66 12.22
C GLN A 411 -1.26 49.60 13.75
N THR A 412 -1.19 48.40 14.31
CA THR A 412 -0.95 48.18 15.74
C THR A 412 0.48 48.55 16.13
N LEU A 413 1.48 48.18 15.32
CA LEU A 413 2.89 48.55 15.52
C LEU A 413 3.08 50.06 15.52
N HIS A 414 2.45 50.77 14.58
CA HIS A 414 2.47 52.23 14.54
C HIS A 414 1.86 52.84 15.82
N ALA A 415 0.75 52.28 16.33
CA ALA A 415 0.11 52.76 17.56
C ALA A 415 0.96 52.53 18.83
N VAL A 416 1.83 51.52 18.83
CA VAL A 416 2.73 51.18 19.96
C VAL A 416 4.09 51.90 19.85
N GLY A 417 4.24 52.81 18.87
CA GLY A 417 5.43 53.66 18.74
C GLY A 417 6.54 53.06 17.88
N ILE A 418 6.20 52.10 16.99
CA ILE A 418 7.08 51.55 15.97
C ILE A 418 6.55 52.00 14.60
N PRO A 419 6.83 53.26 14.18
CA PRO A 419 6.19 53.86 13.01
C PRO A 419 6.67 53.31 11.67
N ASP A 420 7.91 52.81 11.60
CA ASP A 420 8.53 52.26 10.39
C ASP A 420 8.46 50.71 10.35
N GLY A 421 7.59 50.10 11.15
CA GLY A 421 7.44 48.64 11.19
C GLY A 421 6.58 48.14 10.03
N GLU A 422 7.14 47.25 9.22
CA GLU A 422 6.47 46.57 8.10
C GLU A 422 6.31 45.08 8.39
N LEU A 423 5.20 44.48 7.95
CA LEU A 423 4.97 43.05 8.04
C LEU A 423 4.44 42.51 6.71
N GLU A 424 5.12 41.52 6.16
CA GLU A 424 4.70 40.81 4.95
C GLU A 424 4.36 39.35 5.27
N VAL A 425 3.27 38.84 4.69
CA VAL A 425 2.86 37.44 4.80
C VAL A 425 2.93 36.82 3.40
N GLU A 426 3.94 35.99 3.17
CA GLU A 426 4.14 35.29 1.91
C GLU A 426 3.61 33.84 1.99
N CYS A 427 2.75 33.46 1.05
CA CYS A 427 2.27 32.08 0.92
C CYS A 427 2.92 31.43 -0.29
N SER A 428 3.78 30.43 -0.06
CA SER A 428 4.46 29.68 -1.13
C SER A 428 3.85 28.28 -1.34
N TRP A 429 4.02 27.75 -2.55
CA TRP A 429 3.61 26.38 -2.88
C TRP A 429 4.68 25.39 -2.43
N LEU A 430 4.25 24.33 -1.75
CA LEU A 430 5.11 23.18 -1.44
C LEU A 430 4.81 22.06 -2.44
N THR A 431 5.83 21.63 -3.18
CA THR A 431 5.75 20.46 -4.06
C THR A 431 6.19 19.21 -3.31
N GLN A 432 5.38 18.16 -3.35
CA GLN A 432 5.71 16.86 -2.80
C GLN A 432 5.71 15.80 -3.92
N ASP A 433 6.77 15.00 -3.98
CA ASP A 433 6.92 13.95 -4.99
C ASP A 433 5.75 12.95 -4.93
N GLY A 434 5.20 12.61 -6.10
CA GLY A 434 4.15 11.58 -6.25
C GLY A 434 2.70 12.08 -6.20
N PHE A 435 2.46 13.36 -5.92
CA PHE A 435 1.14 13.99 -5.98
C PHE A 435 1.18 15.23 -6.88
N GLU A 436 1.31 15.00 -8.19
CA GLU A 436 1.14 16.08 -9.17
C GLU A 436 -0.34 16.47 -9.23
N ILE A 437 -0.66 17.61 -8.62
CA ILE A 437 -1.91 18.29 -8.88
C ILE A 437 -1.87 18.76 -10.33
N LYS A 438 -2.64 18.12 -11.22
CA LYS A 438 -2.89 18.63 -12.57
C LYS A 438 -3.75 19.89 -12.44
N THR A 439 -3.12 21.04 -12.28
CA THR A 439 -3.77 22.31 -12.57
C THR A 439 -3.59 22.61 -14.05
N ALA A 440 -4.69 22.84 -14.76
CA ALA A 440 -4.66 23.44 -16.10
C ALA A 440 -4.14 24.90 -16.10
N SER A 441 -3.65 25.42 -14.97
CA SER A 441 -3.38 26.85 -14.76
C SER A 441 -2.49 27.13 -13.54
N LEU A 442 -1.35 26.44 -13.40
CA LEU A 442 -0.21 26.93 -12.59
C LEU A 442 0.87 27.46 -13.54
N SER A 443 0.50 28.47 -14.33
CA SER A 443 1.41 29.30 -15.13
C SER A 443 1.39 30.72 -14.62
#